data_AF-A0A3Q9NJG3-F1
#
_entry.id   AF-A0A3Q9NJG3-F1
#
_cell.length_a   1.000
_cell.length_b   1.000
_cell.length_c   1.000
_cell.angle_alpha   90.00
_cell.angle_beta   90.00
_cell.angle_gamma   90.00
#
_symmetry.space_group_name_H-M   'P 1'
#
loop_
_entity.id
_entity.type
_entity.pdbx_description
1 polymer ?
#
loop_
_entity_poly.entity_id
_entity_poly.type
_entity_poly.pdbx_seq_one_letter_code
_entity_poly.pdbx_strand_id
1 'polypeptide(L)'
;MSLKDSLLTKLETQTERWSKQIDSLRADAEHKMAKARDDQAEAEIQKEFSEKIQKLEDRIEDARKKLGEVRDSGEDRLQDLKDRIDEWLPSNTN
;
A
#
# COMPACT_ATOMS: atom_id res chain seq x y z
N MET A 1 -23.91 -5.62 -4.56
CA MET A 1 -23.01 -4.64 -3.92
C MET A 1 -23.20 -3.30 -4.60
N SER A 2 -23.18 -2.21 -3.84
CA SER A 2 -23.17 -0.86 -4.42
C SER A 2 -21.77 -0.53 -4.95
N LEU A 3 -21.67 0.50 -5.80
CA LEU A 3 -20.37 1.04 -6.25
C LEU A 3 -19.50 1.44 -5.05
N LYS A 4 -20.10 2.05 -4.03
CA LYS A 4 -19.44 2.41 -2.78
C LYS A 4 -18.80 1.19 -2.12
N ASP A 5 -19.57 0.11 -1.93
CA ASP A 5 -19.06 -1.12 -1.30
C ASP A 5 -17.89 -1.70 -2.09
N SER A 6 -17.99 -1.72 -3.43
CA SER A 6 -16.92 -2.22 -4.29
C SER A 6 -15.64 -1.39 -4.17
N LEU A 7 -15.75 -0.06 -4.10
CA LEU A 7 -14.60 0.83 -3.90
C LEU A 7 -13.95 0.63 -2.53
N LEU A 8 -14.76 0.50 -1.47
CA LEU A 8 -14.28 0.23 -0.12
C LEU A 8 -13.52 -1.10 -0.06
N THR A 9 -14.13 -2.18 -0.57
CA THR A 9 -13.50 -3.50 -0.61
C THR A 9 -12.21 -3.51 -1.43
N LYS A 10 -12.17 -2.82 -2.58
CA LYS A 10 -10.96 -2.71 -3.41
C LYS A 10 -9.82 -2.04 -2.64
N LEU A 11 -10.08 -0.91 -2.00
CA LEU A 11 -9.07 -0.16 -1.23
C LEU A 11 -8.63 -0.92 0.03
N GLU A 12 -9.56 -1.55 0.75
CA GLU A 12 -9.26 -2.37 1.94
C GLU A 12 -8.39 -3.57 1.58
N THR A 13 -8.73 -4.30 0.51
CA THR A 13 -7.96 -5.46 0.02
C THR A 13 -6.52 -5.07 -0.34
N GLN A 14 -6.34 -3.92 -1.01
CA GLN A 14 -5.02 -3.48 -1.44
C GLN A 14 -4.19 -2.94 -0.27
N THR A 15 -4.85 -2.26 0.69
CA THR A 15 -4.23 -1.86 1.95
C THR A 15 -3.71 -3.08 2.73
N GLU A 16 -4.53 -4.13 2.83
CA GLU A 16 -4.13 -5.38 3.49
C GLU A 16 -2.94 -6.04 2.77
N ARG A 17 -2.95 -6.05 1.43
CA ARG A 17 -1.85 -6.58 0.64
C ARG A 17 -0.54 -5.82 0.89
N TRP A 18 -0.56 -4.49 0.90
CA TRP A 18 0.62 -3.69 1.19
C TRP A 18 1.10 -3.89 2.63
N SER A 19 0.19 -4.03 3.60
CA SER A 19 0.55 -4.36 4.98
C SER A 19 1.30 -5.67 5.07
N LYS A 20 0.80 -6.74 4.42
CA LYS A 20 1.48 -8.04 4.36
C LYS A 20 2.85 -7.95 3.66
N GLN A 21 2.97 -7.11 2.63
CA GLN A 21 4.25 -6.87 1.97
C GLN A 21 5.25 -6.15 2.89
N ILE A 22 4.80 -5.18 3.69
CA ILE A 22 5.65 -4.53 4.70
C ILE A 22 6.14 -5.56 5.71
N ASP A 23 5.27 -6.42 6.22
CA ASP A 23 5.65 -7.45 7.19
C ASP A 23 6.68 -8.43 6.61
N SER A 24 6.49 -8.87 5.36
CA SER A 24 7.47 -9.69 4.64
C SER A 24 8.79 -8.97 4.44
N LEU A 25 8.78 -7.69 4.05
CA LEU A 25 10.00 -6.89 3.87
C LEU A 25 10.76 -6.72 5.18
N ARG A 26 10.06 -6.53 6.30
CA ARG A 26 10.68 -6.42 7.62
C ARG A 26 11.37 -7.73 8.02
N ALA A 27 10.69 -8.87 7.82
CA ALA A 27 11.28 -10.19 8.08
C ALA A 27 12.49 -10.48 7.17
N ASP A 28 12.39 -10.14 5.89
CA ASP A 28 13.50 -10.30 4.94
C ASP A 28 14.69 -9.40 5.28
N ALA A 29 14.43 -8.17 5.73
CA ALA A 29 15.46 -7.24 6.19
C ALA A 29 16.21 -7.83 7.39
N GLU A 30 15.48 -8.29 8.42
CA GLU A 30 16.07 -8.90 9.62
C GLU A 30 16.95 -10.12 9.26
N HIS A 31 16.45 -11.00 8.40
CA HIS A 31 17.20 -12.17 7.95
C HIS A 31 18.44 -11.81 7.13
N LYS A 32 18.40 -10.75 6.31
CA LYS A 32 19.57 -10.27 5.56
C LYS A 32 20.59 -9.57 6.46
N MET A 33 20.13 -8.75 7.39
CA MET A 33 20.99 -8.09 8.40
C MET A 33 21.75 -9.14 9.22
N ALA A 34 21.09 -10.20 9.67
CA ALA A 34 21.73 -11.30 10.40
C ALA A 34 22.82 -12.05 9.60
N LYS A 35 22.82 -11.93 8.26
CA LYS A 35 23.82 -12.54 7.37
C LYS A 35 24.86 -11.55 6.86
N ALA A 36 24.70 -10.26 7.14
CA ALA A 36 25.66 -9.24 6.77
C ALA A 36 26.99 -9.51 7.50
N ARG A 37 28.10 -9.23 6.82
CA ARG A 37 29.45 -9.52 7.33
C ARG A 37 30.18 -8.28 7.82
N ASP A 38 29.67 -7.11 7.47
CA ASP A 38 30.26 -5.81 7.77
C ASP A 38 29.18 -4.72 7.84
N ASP A 39 29.55 -3.61 8.48
CA ASP A 39 28.66 -2.47 8.74
C ASP A 39 28.17 -1.79 7.44
N GLN A 40 28.94 -1.89 6.35
CA GLN A 40 28.55 -1.29 5.07
C GLN A 40 27.39 -2.07 4.45
N ALA A 41 27.49 -3.41 4.43
CA ALA A 41 26.43 -4.27 3.94
C ALA A 41 25.14 -4.09 4.76
N GLU A 42 25.26 -3.95 6.08
CA GLU A 42 24.13 -3.63 6.96
C GLU A 42 23.47 -2.29 6.61
N ALA A 43 24.26 -1.22 6.43
CA ALA A 43 23.74 0.09 6.08
C ALA A 43 23.03 0.11 4.71
N GLU A 44 23.56 -0.62 3.72
CA GLU A 44 22.94 -0.76 2.40
C GLU A 44 21.61 -1.51 2.47
N ILE A 45 21.57 -2.63 3.21
CA ILE A 45 20.33 -3.40 3.46
C ILE A 45 19.31 -2.51 4.17
N GLN A 46 19.69 -1.85 5.26
CA GLN A 46 18.78 -0.98 6.00
C GLN A 46 18.19 0.10 5.09
N LYS A 47 19.01 0.79 4.32
CA LYS A 47 18.55 1.83 3.39
C LYS A 47 17.58 1.28 2.35
N GLU A 48 17.93 0.18 1.69
CA GLU A 48 17.09 -0.44 0.65
C GLU A 48 15.70 -0.81 1.20
N PHE A 49 15.65 -1.45 2.36
CA PHE A 49 14.40 -1.90 2.96
C PHE A 49 13.58 -0.75 3.53
N SER A 50 14.22 0.23 4.17
CA SER A 50 13.53 1.44 4.65
C SER A 50 12.85 2.19 3.50
N GLU A 51 13.54 2.38 2.37
CA GLU A 51 12.94 3.04 1.19
C GLU A 51 11.74 2.26 0.63
N LYS A 52 11.79 0.93 0.61
CA LYS A 52 10.67 0.09 0.13
C LYS A 52 9.49 0.10 1.08
N ILE A 53 9.75 0.00 2.38
CA ILE A 53 8.71 0.03 3.42
C ILE A 53 8.01 1.39 3.40
N GLN A 54 8.78 2.48 3.37
CA GLN A 54 8.23 3.84 3.35
C GLN A 54 7.29 4.05 2.16
N LYS A 55 7.68 3.61 0.95
CA LYS A 55 6.82 3.69 -0.25
C LYS A 55 5.49 2.95 -0.09
N LEU A 56 5.47 1.84 0.66
CA LEU A 56 4.24 1.09 0.93
C LEU A 56 3.41 1.76 2.03
N GLU A 57 4.06 2.31 3.05
CA GLU A 57 3.39 3.08 4.12
C GLU A 57 2.70 4.33 3.54
N ASP A 58 3.36 5.06 2.64
CA ASP A 58 2.78 6.21 1.93
C ASP A 58 1.53 5.79 1.13
N ARG A 59 1.59 4.65 0.42
CA ARG A 59 0.44 4.10 -0.31
C ARG A 59 -0.73 3.73 0.61
N ILE A 60 -0.44 3.16 1.77
CA ILE A 60 -1.45 2.83 2.79
C ILE A 60 -2.11 4.10 3.32
N GLU A 61 -1.34 5.15 3.58
CA GLU A 61 -1.88 6.43 4.03
C GLU A 61 -2.81 7.04 2.97
N ASP A 62 -2.39 7.05 1.72
CA ASP A 62 -3.22 7.52 0.60
C ASP A 62 -4.48 6.69 0.41
N ALA A 63 -4.41 5.37 0.63
CA ALA A 63 -5.58 4.49 0.61
C ALA A 63 -6.56 4.85 1.73
N ARG A 64 -6.06 5.11 2.94
CA ARG A 64 -6.88 5.51 4.10
C ARG A 64 -7.59 6.83 3.85
N LYS A 65 -6.93 7.80 3.22
CA LYS A 65 -7.56 9.06 2.79
C LYS A 65 -8.69 8.81 1.79
N LYS A 66 -8.43 8.02 0.75
CA LYS A 66 -9.43 7.66 -0.27
C LYS A 66 -10.59 6.84 0.31
N LEU A 67 -10.34 5.96 1.28
CA LEU A 67 -11.38 5.24 2.02
C LEU A 67 -12.31 6.21 2.76
N GLY A 68 -11.75 7.23 3.41
CA GLY A 68 -12.52 8.32 4.00
C GLY A 68 -13.38 9.04 2.96
N GLU A 69 -12.79 9.48 1.84
CA GLU A 69 -13.50 10.13 0.74
C GLU A 69 -14.68 9.29 0.23
N VAL A 70 -14.48 7.98 0.02
CA VAL A 70 -15.54 7.06 -0.44
C VAL A 70 -16.64 6.89 0.63
N ARG A 71 -16.28 6.78 1.91
CA ARG A 71 -17.24 6.65 3.02
C ARG A 71 -18.12 7.89 3.17
N ASP A 72 -17.56 9.07 2.97
CA ASP A 72 -18.27 10.34 3.15
C ASP A 72 -19.00 10.80 1.87
N SER A 73 -18.71 10.17 0.73
CA SER A 73 -19.34 10.55 -0.53
C SER A 73 -20.75 10.01 -0.70
N GLY A 74 -21.60 10.87 -1.27
CA GLY A 74 -22.90 10.52 -1.83
C GLY A 74 -22.79 9.94 -3.24
N GLU A 75 -23.88 9.35 -3.74
CA GLU A 75 -23.91 8.56 -4.98
C GLU A 75 -23.41 9.34 -6.20
N ASP A 76 -23.76 10.62 -6.31
CA ASP A 76 -23.41 11.48 -7.45
C ASP A 76 -21.89 11.68 -7.66
N ARG A 77 -21.07 11.49 -6.61
CA ARG A 77 -19.60 11.68 -6.67
C ARG A 77 -18.82 10.36 -6.71
N LEU A 78 -19.49 9.22 -6.56
CA LEU A 78 -18.82 7.92 -6.51
C LEU A 78 -18.17 7.56 -7.84
N GLN A 79 -18.74 8.01 -8.97
CA GLN A 79 -18.17 7.74 -10.28
C GLN A 79 -16.83 8.45 -10.48
N ASP A 80 -16.75 9.74 -10.17
CA ASP A 80 -15.49 10.49 -10.24
C ASP A 80 -14.43 9.92 -9.29
N LEU A 81 -14.84 9.52 -8.09
CA LEU A 81 -13.95 8.86 -7.13
C LEU A 81 -13.45 7.52 -7.64
N LYS A 82 -14.31 6.73 -8.27
CA LYS A 82 -13.93 5.46 -8.88
C LYS A 82 -12.82 5.70 -9.91
N ASP A 83 -12.99 6.68 -10.79
CA ASP A 83 -12.03 6.91 -11.87
C ASP A 83 -10.68 7.41 -11.31
N ARG A 84 -10.69 8.29 -10.30
CA ARG A 84 -9.48 8.70 -9.56
C ARG A 84 -8.80 7.53 -8.85
N ILE A 85 -9.58 6.62 -8.25
CA ILE A 85 -9.05 5.43 -7.58
C ILE A 85 -8.46 4.46 -8.60
N ASP A 86 -9.11 4.27 -9.75
CA ASP A 86 -8.63 3.38 -10.80
C ASP A 86 -7.37 3.90 -11.49
N GLU A 87 -7.23 5.22 -11.64
CA GLU A 87 -6.00 5.85 -12.14
C GLU A 87 -4.85 5.72 -11.13
N TRP A 88 -5.11 5.97 -9.86
CA TRP A 88 -4.10 5.88 -8.80
C TRP A 88 -3.68 4.44 -8.50
N LEU A 89 -4.65 3.53 -8.49
CA LEU A 89 -4.48 2.12 -8.25
C LEU A 89 -4.92 1.37 -9.52
N PRO A 90 -4.04 1.34 -10.55
CA PRO A 90 -4.32 0.59 -11.75
C PRO A 90 -4.62 -0.84 -11.34
N SER A 91 -5.83 -1.30 -11.68
CA SER A 91 -6.18 -2.70 -11.55
C SER A 91 -5.12 -3.46 -12.35
N ASN A 92 -4.32 -4.28 -11.68
CA ASN A 92 -3.37 -5.16 -12.34
C ASN A 92 -4.19 -6.24 -13.06
N THR A 93 -4.86 -5.88 -14.16
CA THR A 93 -5.42 -6.79 -15.15
C THR A 93 -4.33 -7.00 -16.19
N ASN A 94 -3.49 -7.99 -15.92
CA ASN A 94 -2.80 -8.78 -16.93
C ASN A 94 -3.11 -10.25 -16.62
#